data_AF-A0A0D8X752-F1
#
_entry.id   AF-A0A0D8X752-F1
#
_cell.length_a   1.000
_cell.length_b   1.000
_cell.length_c   1.000
_cell.angle_alpha   90.00
_cell.angle_beta   90.00
_cell.angle_gamma   90.00
#
_symmetry.space_group_name_H-M   'P 1'
#
loop_
_entity.id
_entity.type
_entity.pdbx_description
1 polymer ?
#
loop_
_entity_poly.entity_id
_entity_poly.type
_entity_poly.pdbx_seq_one_letter_code
_entity_poly.pdbx_strand_id
1 'polypeptide(L)'
;MLLVLNKCSPRGDTVKLMWDCASSQHDHTACCRKKNVLPMCMQYCDSSTPVPADYLNHLVCLQNFNVIKDCFQNHLEKHPNIFGDY
;
A
#
# COMPACT_ATOMS: atom_id res chain seq x y z
N MET A 1 -2.49 16.41 -1.96
CA MET A 1 -2.60 15.32 -2.95
C MET A 1 -1.44 15.40 -3.94
N LEU A 2 -0.21 14.97 -3.56
CA LEU A 2 0.99 14.82 -4.44
C LEU A 2 2.27 14.41 -3.66
N LEU A 3 2.30 14.55 -2.32
CA LEU A 3 3.53 14.36 -1.53
C LEU A 3 3.99 12.90 -1.35
N VAL A 4 3.09 11.93 -1.32
CA VAL A 4 3.45 10.53 -0.99
C VAL A 4 4.15 9.82 -2.14
N LEU A 5 3.80 10.15 -3.39
CA LEU A 5 4.53 9.64 -4.55
C LEU A 5 5.96 10.19 -4.57
N ASN A 6 6.23 11.37 -4.00
CA ASN A 6 7.57 11.94 -3.92
C ASN A 6 8.45 11.35 -2.80
N LYS A 7 7.87 10.78 -1.73
CA LYS A 7 8.68 10.12 -0.67
C LYS A 7 9.23 8.77 -1.13
N CYS A 8 8.50 8.11 -2.02
CA CYS A 8 8.86 6.83 -2.61
C CYS A 8 9.27 6.93 -4.09
N SER A 9 9.40 8.14 -4.66
CA SER A 9 9.86 8.40 -6.04
C SER A 9 11.36 8.12 -6.21
N PRO A 10 11.80 7.73 -7.41
CA PRO A 10 12.42 6.44 -7.66
C PRO A 10 13.78 6.29 -6.95
N ARG A 11 13.84 5.34 -6.02
CA ARG A 11 15.08 4.61 -5.70
C ARG A 11 15.17 3.26 -6.45
N GLY A 12 14.40 3.08 -7.53
CA GLY A 12 14.46 1.92 -8.44
C GLY A 12 13.20 1.76 -9.28
N ASP A 13 13.34 1.41 -10.56
CA ASP A 13 12.34 1.52 -11.64
C ASP A 13 11.10 0.61 -11.55
N THR A 14 10.91 -0.15 -10.46
CA THR A 14 9.85 -1.16 -10.39
C THR A 14 8.66 -0.69 -9.55
N VAL A 15 7.45 -0.89 -10.09
CA VAL A 15 6.16 -0.65 -9.40
C VAL A 15 6.12 -1.34 -8.03
N LYS A 16 6.77 -2.52 -7.93
CA LYS A 16 6.90 -3.26 -6.67
C LYS A 16 7.68 -2.48 -5.61
N LEU A 17 8.82 -1.89 -5.96
CA LEU A 17 9.63 -1.15 -4.99
C LEU A 17 8.90 0.10 -4.47
N MET A 18 8.17 0.78 -5.37
CA MET A 18 7.33 1.92 -4.96
C MET A 18 6.22 1.48 -4.00
N TRP A 19 5.62 0.31 -4.26
CA TRP A 19 4.62 -0.27 -3.38
C TRP A 19 5.18 -0.67 -2.02
N ASP A 20 6.33 -1.35 -1.98
CA ASP A 20 7.01 -1.75 -0.74
C ASP A 20 7.38 -0.52 0.11
N CYS A 21 7.86 0.54 -0.54
CA CYS A 21 8.15 1.81 0.12
C CYS A 21 6.89 2.46 0.70
N ALA A 22 5.84 2.58 -0.12
CA ALA A 22 4.61 3.24 0.29
C ALA A 22 3.92 2.49 1.45
N SER A 23 3.92 1.17 1.38
CA SER A 23 3.32 0.31 2.40
C SER A 23 4.17 0.13 3.65
N SER A 24 5.45 0.53 3.62
CA SER A 24 6.42 0.28 4.70
C SER A 24 6.58 -1.21 5.05
N GLN A 25 6.18 -2.12 4.15
CA GLN A 25 6.05 -3.58 4.41
C GLN A 25 5.30 -3.91 5.72
N HIS A 26 4.34 -3.06 6.09
CA HIS A 26 3.57 -3.20 7.32
C HIS A 26 2.17 -3.79 7.05
N ASP A 27 1.55 -4.35 8.08
CA ASP A 27 0.18 -4.84 8.02
C ASP A 27 -0.82 -3.67 8.17
N HIS A 28 -1.55 -3.35 7.10
CA HIS A 28 -2.59 -2.32 7.10
C HIS A 28 -4.01 -2.89 7.15
N THR A 29 -4.17 -4.20 7.36
CA THR A 29 -5.50 -4.87 7.38
C THR A 29 -6.45 -4.24 8.38
N ALA A 30 -5.97 -3.77 9.54
CA ALA A 30 -6.78 -3.08 10.53
C ALA A 30 -7.35 -1.75 10.00
N CYS A 31 -6.59 -0.99 9.22
CA CYS A 31 -7.06 0.24 8.59
C CYS A 31 -8.04 -0.08 7.44
N CYS A 32 -7.69 -1.03 6.57
CA CYS A 32 -8.54 -1.44 5.47
C CYS A 32 -9.90 -1.98 5.94
N ARG A 33 -9.93 -2.76 7.03
CA ARG A 33 -11.16 -3.27 7.63
C ARG A 33 -12.06 -2.15 8.12
N LYS A 34 -11.48 -1.10 8.74
CA LYS A 34 -12.24 0.09 9.17
C LYS A 34 -12.82 0.89 8.01
N LYS A 35 -12.18 0.84 6.84
CA LYS A 35 -12.59 1.55 5.63
C LYS A 35 -13.45 0.69 4.67
N ASN A 36 -13.92 -0.48 5.13
CA ASN A 36 -14.77 -1.40 4.36
C ASN A 36 -14.16 -1.90 3.05
N VAL A 37 -12.84 -2.12 3.01
CA VAL A 37 -12.21 -2.83 1.89
C VAL A 37 -12.78 -4.25 1.79
N LEU A 38 -13.02 -4.73 0.57
CA LEU A 38 -13.56 -6.06 0.34
C LEU A 38 -12.65 -7.14 0.95
N PRO A 39 -13.19 -8.22 1.54
CA PRO A 39 -12.38 -9.30 2.11
C PRO A 39 -11.37 -9.90 1.13
N MET A 40 -11.75 -10.06 -0.14
CA MET A 40 -10.87 -10.53 -1.21
C MET A 40 -9.68 -9.59 -1.49
N CYS A 41 -9.80 -8.31 -1.13
CA CYS A 41 -8.77 -7.30 -1.32
C CYS A 41 -7.89 -7.09 -0.08
N MET A 42 -8.18 -7.75 1.04
CA MET A 42 -7.37 -7.63 2.27
C MET A 42 -5.94 -8.12 2.08
N GLN A 43 -5.72 -9.06 1.15
CA GLN A 43 -4.38 -9.51 0.74
C GLN A 43 -3.51 -8.39 0.16
N TYR A 44 -4.10 -7.29 -0.35
CA TYR A 44 -3.36 -6.11 -0.80
C TYR A 44 -3.11 -5.12 0.33
N CYS A 45 -3.83 -5.23 1.45
CA CYS A 45 -3.61 -4.41 2.64
C CYS A 45 -2.52 -4.97 3.53
N ASP A 46 -2.39 -6.29 3.57
CA ASP A 46 -1.22 -6.95 4.13
C ASP A 46 -0.06 -6.76 3.15
N SER A 47 0.84 -5.82 3.46
CA SER A 47 2.06 -5.61 2.69
C SER A 47 3.28 -6.27 3.32
N SER A 48 3.08 -7.06 4.38
CA SER A 48 4.12 -7.92 4.95
C SER A 48 4.32 -9.21 4.14
N THR A 49 3.31 -9.60 3.36
CA THR A 49 3.36 -10.78 2.50
C THR A 49 3.36 -10.42 1.01
N PRO A 50 4.01 -11.22 0.15
CA PRO A 50 3.93 -11.03 -1.29
C PRO A 50 2.49 -11.21 -1.78
N VAL A 51 1.96 -10.20 -2.46
CA VAL A 51 0.63 -10.27 -3.06
C VAL A 51 0.63 -11.33 -4.18
N PRO A 52 -0.33 -12.28 -4.18
CA PRO A 52 -0.49 -13.25 -5.26
C PRO A 52 -0.67 -12.58 -6.63
N ALA A 53 -0.07 -13.16 -7.67
CA ALA A 53 -0.17 -12.69 -9.05
C ALA A 53 -1.55 -13.01 -9.70
N ASP A 54 -2.63 -12.80 -8.97
CA ASP A 54 -3.99 -12.99 -9.47
C ASP A 54 -4.50 -11.70 -10.11
N TYR A 55 -4.38 -11.64 -11.44
CA TYR A 55 -4.74 -10.48 -12.25
C TYR A 55 -6.21 -10.09 -12.17
N LEU A 56 -7.13 -11.05 -12.03
CA LEU A 56 -8.57 -10.79 -11.98
C LEU A 56 -8.94 -10.11 -10.66
N ASN A 57 -8.41 -10.63 -9.55
CA ASN A 57 -8.57 -10.02 -8.24
C ASN A 57 -7.91 -8.64 -8.19
N HIS A 58 -6.79 -8.45 -8.90
CA HIS A 58 -6.13 -7.15 -9.01
C HIS A 58 -7.06 -6.10 -9.62
N LEU A 59 -7.70 -6.41 -10.75
CA LEU A 59 -8.63 -5.51 -11.42
C LEU A 59 -9.85 -5.15 -10.56
N VAL A 60 -10.42 -6.14 -9.85
CA VAL A 60 -11.56 -5.91 -8.94
C VAL A 60 -11.15 -5.07 -7.74
N CYS A 61 -9.92 -5.22 -7.25
CA CYS A 61 -9.40 -4.49 -6.10
C CYS A 61 -8.88 -3.09 -6.44
N LEU A 62 -8.69 -2.74 -7.73
CA LEU A 62 -8.33 -1.39 -8.15
C LEU A 62 -9.32 -0.33 -7.65
N GLN A 63 -10.61 -0.66 -7.52
CA GLN A 63 -11.61 0.27 -6.96
C GLN A 63 -11.33 0.62 -5.48
N ASN A 64 -10.68 -0.29 -4.74
CA ASN A 64 -10.26 -0.08 -3.35
C ASN A 64 -8.85 0.51 -3.24
N PHE A 65 -8.13 0.68 -4.36
CA PHE A 65 -6.75 1.15 -4.37
C PHE A 65 -6.59 2.50 -3.65
N ASN A 66 -7.52 3.44 -3.85
CA ASN A 66 -7.48 4.74 -3.19
C ASN A 66 -7.61 4.61 -1.66
N VAL A 67 -8.42 3.66 -1.18
CA VAL A 67 -8.62 3.40 0.25
C VAL A 67 -7.37 2.76 0.86
N ILE A 68 -6.78 1.79 0.16
CA ILE A 68 -5.54 1.12 0.58
C ILE A 68 -4.40 2.15 0.66
N LYS A 69 -4.28 2.99 -0.37
CA LYS A 69 -3.32 4.09 -0.42
C LYS A 69 -3.51 5.07 0.74
N ASP A 70 -4.75 5.46 1.07
CA ASP A 70 -5.03 6.33 2.21
C ASP A 70 -4.51 5.73 3.52
N CYS A 71 -4.67 4.41 3.72
CA CYS A 71 -4.12 3.72 4.89
C CYS A 71 -2.59 3.78 4.94
N PHE A 72 -1.92 3.55 3.81
CA PHE A 72 -0.45 3.64 3.72
C PHE A 72 0.03 5.06 4.03
N GLN A 73 -0.68 6.07 3.51
CA GLN A 73 -0.39 7.48 3.78
C GLN A 73 -0.51 7.81 5.27
N ASN A 74 -1.60 7.41 5.92
CA ASN A 74 -1.79 7.64 7.35
C ASN A 74 -0.71 6.98 8.22
N HIS A 75 -0.17 5.84 7.78
CA HIS A 75 0.92 5.18 8.46
C HIS A 75 2.25 5.92 8.26
N LEU A 76 2.57 6.30 7.03
CA LEU A 76 3.78 7.04 6.66
C LEU A 76 3.87 8.43 7.28
N GLU A 77 2.74 9.07 7.58
CA GLU A 77 2.74 10.35 8.30
C GLU A 77 3.26 10.23 9.73
N LYS A 78 3.24 9.02 10.31
CA LYS A 78 3.57 8.76 11.72
C LYS A 78 4.79 7.86 11.89
N HIS A 79 5.17 7.13 10.84
CA HIS A 79 6.25 6.16 10.84
C HIS A 79 7.11 6.35 9.60
N PRO A 80 8.43 6.17 9.70
CA PRO A 80 9.30 6.22 8.54
C PRO A 80 9.00 5.06 7.58
N ASN A 81 9.27 5.27 6.29
CA ASN A 81 9.21 4.21 5.29
C ASN A 81 10.33 3.16 5.51
N ILE A 82 10.39 2.10 4.67
CA ILE A 82 11.44 1.06 4.74
C ILE A 82 12.88 1.59 4.58
N PHE A 83 13.05 2.83 4.10
CA PHE A 83 14.34 3.50 3.91
C PHE A 83 14.66 4.53 5.01
N GLY A 84 13.77 4.73 5.99
CA GLY A 84 13.96 5.72 7.04
C GLY A 84 13.56 7.15 6.65
N ASP A 85 12.97 7.37 5.47
CA ASP A 85 12.53 8.71 5.07
C ASP A 85 11.18 9.05 5.73
N TYR A 86 11.02 10.32 6.15
CA TYR A 86 9.82 10.85 6.77
C TYR A 86 8.98 11.66 5.83
#